data_AF-A0A4R5QCD7-F1
#
_entry.id   AF-A0A4R5QCD7-F1
#
_cell.length_a   1.000
_cell.length_b   1.000
_cell.length_c   1.000
_cell.angle_alpha   90.00
_cell.angle_beta   90.00
_cell.angle_gamma   90.00
#
_symmetry.space_group_name_H-M   'P 1'
#
loop_
_entity.id
_entity.type
_entity.pdbx_description
1 polymer ?
#
loop_
_entity_poly.entity_id
_entity_poly.type
_entity_poly.pdbx_seq_one_letter_code
_entity_poly.pdbx_strand_id
1 'polypeptide(L)'
;MPTVLIGSARDIVEHCGVPRFVFSDFPLGNPCGHPWDREMQRTTLGLALDLLESARGPRSTVQLPFAWRPEDPAWRERYARVRPDDRERLLAIGDERRRRFGQPPRS
;
A
#
# COMPACT_ATOMS: atom_id res chain seq x y z
N MET A 1 -5.11 19.67 -10.90
CA MET A 1 -4.46 18.34 -10.85
C MET A 1 -5.53 17.24 -10.79
N PRO A 2 -5.65 16.38 -11.82
CA PRO A 2 -6.58 15.26 -11.86
C PRO A 2 -5.93 13.96 -11.32
N THR A 3 -5.31 14.04 -10.14
CA THR A 3 -4.55 12.91 -9.58
C THR A 3 -5.27 12.33 -8.36
N VAL A 4 -5.37 11.01 -8.30
CA VAL A 4 -5.86 10.24 -7.15
C VAL A 4 -4.78 9.25 -6.75
N LEU A 5 -4.47 9.19 -5.46
CA LEU A 5 -3.62 8.15 -4.90
C LEU A 5 -4.52 7.01 -4.38
N ILE A 6 -4.17 5.76 -4.67
CA ILE A 6 -4.77 4.59 -4.03
C ILE A 6 -3.67 3.96 -3.18
N GLY A 7 -3.87 3.84 -1.87
CA GLY A 7 -2.76 3.50 -0.99
C GLY A 7 -3.15 3.16 0.45
N SER A 8 -2.18 2.63 1.17
CA SER A 8 -2.23 2.43 2.62
C SER A 8 -1.59 3.63 3.35
N ALA A 9 -1.34 3.51 4.66
CA ALA A 9 -0.63 4.53 5.47
C ALA A 9 -1.32 5.90 5.47
N ARG A 10 -2.56 5.92 5.95
CA ARG A 10 -3.45 7.08 5.90
C ARG A 10 -2.84 8.34 6.51
N ASP A 11 -2.26 8.20 7.70
CA ASP A 11 -1.61 9.27 8.44
C ASP A 11 -0.50 9.95 7.63
N ILE A 12 0.38 9.16 7.00
CA ILE A 12 1.48 9.66 6.18
C ILE A 12 0.94 10.38 4.94
N VAL A 13 0.01 9.76 4.21
CA VAL A 13 -0.52 10.32 2.96
C VAL A 13 -1.33 11.59 3.20
N GLU A 14 -2.15 11.63 4.25
CA GLU A 14 -2.90 12.82 4.64
C GLU A 14 -1.97 13.94 5.13
N HIS A 15 -0.91 13.61 5.89
CA HIS A 15 0.11 14.58 6.30
C HIS A 15 0.82 15.22 5.09
N CYS A 16 1.17 14.43 4.08
CA CYS A 16 1.74 14.93 2.82
C CYS A 16 0.76 15.82 2.03
N GLY A 17 -0.53 15.83 2.36
CA GLY A 17 -1.52 16.74 1.79
C GLY A 17 -1.83 16.47 0.32
N VAL A 18 -1.88 15.20 -0.08
CA VAL A 18 -2.15 14.80 -1.48
C VAL A 18 -3.50 15.32 -1.99
N PRO A 19 -3.68 15.51 -3.32
CA PRO A 19 -4.91 16.08 -3.87
C PRO A 19 -6.17 15.25 -3.55
N ARG A 20 -6.11 13.93 -3.73
CA ARG A 20 -7.21 12.99 -3.49
C ARG A 20 -6.64 11.65 -3.09
N PHE A 21 -7.31 10.96 -2.18
CA PHE A 21 -6.82 9.70 -1.63
C PHE A 21 -7.95 8.68 -1.45
N VAL A 22 -7.78 7.52 -2.08
CA VAL A 22 -8.52 6.30 -1.74
C VAL A 22 -7.67 5.51 -0.77
N PHE A 23 -8.07 5.52 0.49
CA PHE A 23 -7.43 4.77 1.56
C PHE A 23 -7.85 3.30 1.54
N SER A 24 -6.85 2.43 1.55
CA SER A 24 -6.98 0.99 1.72
C SER A 24 -6.32 0.58 3.04
N ASP A 25 -7.07 -0.02 3.97
CA ASP A 25 -6.51 -0.58 5.22
C ASP A 25 -5.90 -1.97 5.01
N PHE A 26 -5.22 -2.12 3.88
CA PHE A 26 -4.57 -3.34 3.44
C PHE A 26 -3.07 -3.22 3.68
N PRO A 27 -2.35 -4.36 3.79
CA PRO A 27 -0.91 -4.32 3.93
C PRO A 27 -0.24 -3.56 2.79
N LEU A 28 0.80 -2.79 3.13
CA LEU A 28 1.56 -2.01 2.16
C LEU A 28 2.02 -2.90 0.99
N GLY A 29 1.79 -2.44 -0.23
CA GLY A 29 2.02 -3.20 -1.47
C GLY A 29 0.79 -3.89 -2.05
N ASN A 30 -0.35 -3.89 -1.34
CA ASN A 30 -1.61 -4.46 -1.83
C ASN A 30 -2.77 -3.42 -1.85
N PRO A 31 -2.56 -2.17 -2.30
CA PRO A 31 -3.55 -1.11 -2.12
C PRO A 31 -4.83 -1.30 -2.95
N CYS A 32 -4.74 -2.07 -4.04
CA CYS A 32 -5.84 -2.23 -5.00
C CYS A 32 -6.71 -3.48 -4.80
N GLY A 33 -6.48 -4.26 -3.74
CA GLY A 33 -7.26 -5.47 -3.48
C GLY A 33 -6.40 -6.71 -3.23
N HIS A 34 -7.07 -7.85 -3.02
CA HIS A 34 -6.41 -9.15 -3.02
C HIS A 34 -5.83 -9.50 -4.39
N PRO A 35 -4.71 -10.25 -4.43
CA PRO A 35 -4.23 -10.84 -5.67
C PRO A 35 -5.34 -11.62 -6.38
N TRP A 36 -5.50 -11.38 -7.68
CA TRP A 36 -6.44 -12.06 -8.57
C TRP A 36 -7.94 -11.84 -8.29
N ASP A 37 -8.30 -11.09 -7.25
CA ASP A 37 -9.68 -10.67 -7.02
C ASP A 37 -10.04 -9.49 -7.93
N ARG A 38 -10.51 -9.83 -9.14
CA ARG A 38 -10.86 -8.85 -10.18
C ARG A 38 -12.04 -7.97 -9.79
N GLU A 39 -12.96 -8.47 -8.98
CA GLU A 39 -14.14 -7.71 -8.56
C GLU A 39 -13.73 -6.61 -7.58
N MET A 40 -12.96 -6.98 -6.54
CA MET A 40 -12.40 -6.02 -5.58
C MET A 40 -11.53 -4.97 -6.26
N GLN A 41 -10.69 -5.38 -7.21
CA GLN A 41 -9.83 -4.47 -7.98
C GLN A 41 -10.64 -3.49 -8.84
N ARG A 42 -11.72 -3.95 -9.47
CA ARG A 42 -12.63 -3.08 -10.23
C ARG A 42 -13.35 -2.09 -9.33
N THR A 43 -13.88 -2.54 -8.18
CA THR A 43 -14.52 -1.65 -7.21
C THR A 43 -13.56 -0.60 -6.68
N THR A 44 -12.31 -1.00 -6.39
CA THR A 44 -11.27 -0.07 -5.93
C THR A 44 -10.95 1.00 -6.98
N LEU A 45 -10.81 0.60 -8.25
CA LEU A 45 -10.58 1.54 -9.35
C LEU A 45 -11.80 2.44 -9.59
N GLY A 46 -13.02 1.89 -9.56
CA GLY A 46 -14.26 2.65 -9.71
C GLY A 46 -14.35 3.76 -8.67
N LEU A 47 -14.13 3.44 -7.39
CA LEU A 47 -14.16 4.41 -6.30
C LEU A 47 -13.09 5.51 -6.44
N ALA A 48 -11.94 5.20 -7.03
CA ALA A 48 -10.92 6.20 -7.36
C ALA A 48 -11.36 7.15 -8.49
N LEU A 49 -12.04 6.63 -9.51
CA LEU A 49 -12.60 7.44 -10.60
C LEU A 49 -13.76 8.30 -10.09
N ASP A 50 -14.64 7.74 -9.25
CA ASP A 50 -15.73 8.48 -8.62
C ASP A 50 -15.18 9.64 -7.76
N LEU A 51 -14.11 9.40 -7.00
CA LEU A 51 -13.45 10.45 -6.22
C LEU A 51 -12.81 11.52 -7.12
N LEU A 52 -12.22 11.12 -8.25
CA LEU A 52 -11.65 12.05 -9.21
C LEU A 52 -12.70 13.04 -9.71
N GLU A 53 -13.89 12.54 -10.04
CA GLU A 53 -15.02 13.32 -10.57
C GLU A 53 -15.74 14.15 -9.49
N SER A 54 -15.97 13.57 -8.31
CA SER A 54 -16.85 14.16 -7.29
C SER A 54 -16.15 15.05 -6.26
N ALA A 55 -14.84 14.93 -6.07
CA ALA A 55 -14.12 15.69 -5.04
C ALA A 55 -14.15 17.20 -5.32
N ARG A 56 -14.66 17.97 -4.34
CA ARG A 56 -14.79 19.44 -4.43
C ARG A 56 -13.52 20.22 -4.12
N GLY A 57 -12.48 19.55 -3.61
CA GLY A 57 -11.25 20.19 -3.19
C GLY A 57 -10.09 19.21 -2.96
N PRO A 58 -8.87 19.73 -2.76
CA PRO A 58 -7.71 18.91 -2.43
C PRO A 58 -7.88 18.25 -1.06
N ARG A 59 -7.03 17.27 -0.75
CA ARG A 59 -7.05 16.51 0.52
C ARG A 59 -8.37 15.80 0.79
N SER A 60 -9.07 15.40 -0.27
CA SER A 60 -10.28 14.58 -0.16
C SER A 60 -9.89 13.11 0.01
N THR A 61 -10.29 12.51 1.14
CA THR A 61 -10.04 11.09 1.44
C THR A 61 -11.35 10.31 1.47
N VAL A 62 -11.36 9.13 0.85
CA VAL A 62 -12.41 8.10 0.97
C VAL A 62 -11.76 6.77 1.31
N GLN A 63 -12.48 5.90 2.02
CA GLN A 63 -11.97 4.60 2.44
C GLN A 63 -12.64 3.47 1.65
N LEU A 64 -11.86 2.46 1.25
CA LEU A 64 -12.39 1.27 0.61
C LEU A 64 -13.30 0.48 1.57
N PRO A 65 -14.39 -0.13 1.06
CA PRO A 65 -15.34 -0.88 1.87
C PRO A 65 -14.90 -2.33 2.14
N PHE A 66 -13.60 -2.62 2.12
CA PHE A 66 -13.07 -3.98 2.23
C PHE A 66 -12.15 -4.14 3.44
N ALA A 67 -12.04 -5.37 3.95
CA ALA A 67 -11.09 -5.78 4.97
C ALA A 67 -10.17 -6.86 4.41
N TRP A 68 -8.87 -6.81 4.74
CA TRP A 68 -7.88 -7.75 4.21
C TRP A 68 -8.09 -9.20 4.69
N ARG A 69 -8.21 -9.39 6.00
CA ARG A 69 -8.56 -10.68 6.61
C ARG A 69 -9.45 -10.41 7.81
N PRO A 70 -10.76 -10.16 7.59
CA PRO A 70 -11.68 -9.85 8.68
C PRO A 70 -11.72 -10.96 9.75
N GLU A 71 -11.50 -12.21 9.34
CA GLU A 71 -11.44 -13.38 10.19
C GLU A 71 -10.15 -13.50 11.04
N ASP A 72 -9.10 -12.73 10.71
CA ASP A 72 -7.79 -12.85 11.34
C ASP A 72 -7.11 -11.49 11.53
N PRO A 73 -7.59 -10.62 12.45
CA PRO A 73 -7.04 -9.28 12.65
C PRO A 73 -5.56 -9.23 12.99
N ALA A 74 -5.03 -10.31 13.57
CA ALA A 74 -3.63 -10.49 13.95
C ALA A 74 -2.69 -10.62 12.73
N TRP A 75 -3.22 -10.65 11.50
CA TRP A 75 -2.43 -10.56 10.28
C TRP A 75 -1.47 -9.36 10.30
N ARG A 76 -1.88 -8.23 10.89
CA ARG A 76 -1.09 -6.98 10.93
C ARG A 76 0.25 -7.17 11.64
N GLU A 77 0.27 -7.95 12.72
CA GLU A 77 1.48 -8.21 13.50
C GLU A 77 2.45 -9.16 12.78
N ARG A 78 1.93 -10.00 11.89
CA ARG A 78 2.72 -11.02 11.18
C ARG A 78 3.19 -10.55 9.81
N TYR A 79 2.44 -9.67 9.16
CA TYR A 79 2.72 -9.23 7.80
C TYR A 79 4.05 -8.47 7.74
N ALA A 80 4.94 -8.91 6.84
CA ALA A 80 6.30 -8.35 6.68
C ALA A 80 7.13 -8.26 7.98
N ARG A 81 6.77 -9.04 9.03
CA ARG A 81 7.51 -9.05 10.28
C ARG A 81 8.91 -9.59 10.06
N VAL A 82 9.92 -8.79 10.38
CA VAL A 82 11.33 -9.20 10.38
C VAL A 82 11.68 -9.78 11.75
N ARG A 83 12.15 -11.03 11.78
CA ARG A 83 12.59 -11.70 13.01
C ARG A 83 14.11 -11.67 13.11
N PRO A 84 14.71 -11.84 14.31
CA PRO A 84 16.15 -11.99 14.46
C PRO A 84 16.74 -13.07 13.54
N ASP A 85 16.03 -14.20 13.41
CA ASP A 85 16.44 -15.34 12.57
C ASP A 85 16.43 -15.03 11.07
N ASP A 86 15.71 -13.99 10.63
CA ASP A 86 15.70 -13.57 9.22
C ASP A 86 16.96 -12.81 8.81
N ARG A 87 17.80 -12.40 9.78
CA ARG A 87 18.87 -11.41 9.57
C ARG A 87 19.83 -11.82 8.46
N GLU A 88 20.42 -13.00 8.53
CA GLU A 88 21.42 -13.45 7.54
C GLU A 88 20.81 -13.55 6.14
N ARG A 89 19.61 -14.15 6.05
CA ARG A 89 18.87 -14.28 4.79
C ARG A 89 18.56 -12.92 4.16
N LEU A 90 18.05 -11.96 4.94
CA LEU A 90 17.69 -10.63 4.45
C LEU A 90 18.93 -9.81 4.04
N LEU A 91 20.05 -9.97 4.74
CA LEU A 91 21.32 -9.37 4.34
C LEU A 91 21.78 -9.90 2.98
N ALA A 92 21.76 -11.22 2.79
CA ALA A 92 22.13 -11.86 1.53
C ALA A 92 21.25 -11.39 0.36
N ILE A 93 19.92 -11.31 0.56
CA ILE A 93 18.98 -10.74 -0.43
C ILE A 93 19.34 -9.28 -0.75
N GLY A 94 19.68 -8.50 0.27
CA GLY A 94 20.10 -7.10 0.10
C GLY A 94 21.39 -6.97 -0.70
N ASP A 95 22.38 -7.82 -0.45
CA ASP A 95 23.66 -7.84 -1.17
C ASP A 95 23.50 -8.28 -2.63
N GLU A 96 22.67 -9.30 -2.87
CA GLU A 96 22.30 -9.71 -4.23
C GLU A 96 21.60 -8.59 -4.99
N ARG A 97 20.63 -7.91 -4.36
CA ARG A 97 19.97 -6.75 -4.95
C ARG A 97 20.98 -5.65 -5.30
N ARG A 98 21.91 -5.33 -4.39
CA ARG A 98 22.95 -4.33 -4.67
C ARG A 98 23.80 -4.70 -5.89
N ARG A 99 24.26 -5.96 -5.97
CA ARG A 99 25.02 -6.47 -7.13
C ARG A 99 24.20 -6.35 -8.42
N ARG A 100 22.93 -6.75 -8.39
CA ARG A 100 22.03 -6.71 -9.55
C ARG A 100 21.80 -5.29 -10.07
N PHE A 101 21.71 -4.31 -9.18
CA PHE A 101 21.42 -2.90 -9.53
C PHE A 101 22.65 -1.98 -9.47
N GLY A 102 23.87 -2.53 -9.41
CA GLY A 102 25.12 -1.74 -9.40
C GLY A 102 25.29 -0.80 -8.20
N GLN A 103 24.64 -1.08 -7.07
CA GLN A 103 24.75 -0.26 -5.85
C GLN A 103 26.05 -0.60 -5.09
N PRO A 104 26.67 0.39 -4.41
CA PRO A 104 27.89 0.14 -3.64
C PRO A 104 27.68 -0.93 -2.56
N PRO A 105 28.71 -1.71 -2.22
CA PRO A 105 28.63 -2.69 -1.14
C PRO A 105 28.32 -2.00 0.19
N ARG A 106 27.73 -2.76 1.12
CA ARG A 106 27.50 -2.28 2.48
C ARG A 106 28.84 -1.90 3.12
N SER A 107 28.88 -0.72 3.74
CA SER A 107 29.96 -0.28 4.63
C SER A 107 30.01 -1.09 5.92
#